data_AF-A0A0N8K0C6-F1
#
_entry.id   AF-A0A0N8K0C6-F1
#
_cell.length_a   1.000
_cell.length_b   1.000
_cell.length_c   1.000
_cell.angle_alpha   90.00
_cell.angle_beta   90.00
_cell.angle_gamma   90.00
#
_symmetry.space_group_name_H-M   'P 1'
#
loop_
_entity.id
_entity.type
_entity.pdbx_description
1 polymer ?
#
loop_
_entity_poly.entity_id
_entity_poly.type
_entity_poly.pdbx_seq_one_letter_code
_entity_poly.pdbx_strand_id
1 'polypeptide(L)'
;MWQSRWYGYCAGALLFALWLTVNTAREKGFARNLAEDLHALDLIAEVIDLKDYDPEDSLSDECTSKAICVFLLATYTDGLPTENAEWFCKWLEEASTDFRYGQTYLKGMRYAVFGLGNSVYTGHYNTVSKNVDKWLWMLSAARILTRGEGDANVVKSRHGSLEADFGSWKARLLKRLEALVRGEKKACSGKCKKGTCKSKSKGKEQLMETSSDAESATGEEADHRSVVDMEDLGNVMNLMRKAKMRGESLESINNPYLLFYDEVEDSRQELKRRKSEEEEHREMITPALREALTKQGYKLIGSHSGVKLCRWTKSMLRGRGGCYKHTFYGIESHRCMEATPSLACANKCVFCWRHHTNPVGTEWRWKMDPPEIILQEALQNHQNMIKQFRGVPGVRPERFEEGLTAKHCALSLVGEPIMYPEINAFIRLLHRQRISSFLVTNAQFPEEISDNGEGQGNENSPPSSDEFSTSSGKKDDL
;
A
#
# COMPACT_ATOMS: atom_id res chain seq x y z
N MET A 1 23.63 22.57 13.50
CA MET A 1 23.49 23.61 12.45
C MET A 1 22.75 22.95 11.28
N TRP A 2 21.42 22.79 11.40
CA TRP A 2 20.59 22.10 10.41
C TRP A 2 19.89 23.16 9.55
N GLN A 3 20.27 23.27 8.27
CA GLN A 3 19.56 24.08 7.30
C GLN A 3 18.30 23.34 6.88
N SER A 4 17.15 23.88 7.28
CA SER A 4 15.85 23.61 6.67
C SER A 4 15.98 23.79 5.16
N ARG A 5 15.67 22.77 4.35
CA ARG A 5 15.57 22.85 2.87
C ARG A 5 14.39 23.76 2.50
N TRP A 6 14.60 25.07 2.61
CA TRP A 6 13.73 26.08 2.01
C TRP A 6 14.07 26.14 0.53
N TYR A 7 13.16 25.64 -0.31
CA TYR A 7 13.18 25.96 -1.74
C TYR A 7 12.74 27.42 -1.89
N GLY A 8 13.68 28.34 -1.65
CA GLY A 8 13.49 29.76 -1.93
C GLY A 8 13.26 29.94 -3.42
N TYR A 9 12.05 30.34 -3.80
CA TYR A 9 11.73 30.81 -5.14
C TYR A 9 12.45 32.15 -5.40
N CYS A 10 13.74 32.09 -5.69
CA CYS A 10 14.42 33.21 -6.33
C CYS A 10 14.11 33.15 -7.83
N ALA A 11 13.38 34.16 -8.30
CA ALA A 11 13.09 34.40 -9.70
C ALA A 11 14.39 34.68 -10.48
N GLY A 12 15.09 33.62 -10.89
CA GLY A 12 16.33 33.69 -11.64
C GLY A 12 16.99 32.32 -11.78
N ALA A 13 16.83 31.71 -12.95
CA ALA A 13 17.57 30.57 -13.51
C ALA A 13 18.57 29.79 -12.63
N LEU A 14 18.12 29.03 -11.62
CA LEU A 14 18.92 27.94 -11.02
C LEU A 14 18.29 26.60 -11.41
N LEU A 15 18.96 25.88 -12.32
CA LEU A 15 18.72 24.46 -12.56
C LEU A 15 19.44 23.71 -11.43
N PHE A 16 18.70 23.02 -10.58
CA PHE A 16 19.27 22.14 -9.56
C PHE A 16 19.54 20.78 -10.22
N ALA A 17 20.69 20.16 -9.95
CA ALA A 17 20.96 18.80 -10.39
C ALA A 17 21.14 17.93 -9.15
N LEU A 18 20.29 16.92 -8.99
CA LEU A 18 20.34 15.99 -7.88
C LEU A 18 21.06 14.71 -8.33
N TRP A 19 22.11 14.31 -7.60
CA TRP A 19 22.94 13.17 -7.98
C TRP A 19 22.74 12.06 -6.97
N LEU A 20 22.11 10.98 -7.43
CA LEU A 20 21.81 9.82 -6.63
C LEU A 20 22.83 8.74 -6.94
N THR A 21 23.67 8.43 -5.97
CA THR A 21 24.77 7.48 -6.14
C THR A 21 24.62 6.26 -5.29
N VAL A 22 25.13 5.16 -5.84
CA VAL A 22 25.14 3.86 -5.20
C VAL A 22 26.47 3.64 -4.51
N ASN A 23 26.41 3.17 -3.27
CA ASN A 23 27.55 3.12 -2.37
C ASN A 23 28.58 2.07 -2.76
N THR A 24 29.65 2.58 -3.33
CA THR A 24 30.98 2.02 -3.32
C THR A 24 31.94 3.24 -3.36
N ALA A 25 33.16 3.10 -2.83
CA ALA A 25 34.11 4.21 -2.77
C ALA A 25 34.42 4.80 -4.17
N ARG A 26 34.33 3.96 -5.21
CA ARG A 26 34.62 4.33 -6.60
C ARG A 26 33.51 5.20 -7.20
N GLU A 27 32.23 4.84 -6.99
CA GLU A 27 31.04 5.57 -7.41
C GLU A 27 30.98 6.95 -6.75
N LYS A 28 31.32 7.03 -5.45
CA LYS A 28 31.45 8.30 -4.74
C LYS A 28 32.53 9.19 -5.36
N GLY A 29 33.63 8.61 -5.83
CA GLY A 29 34.67 9.31 -6.59
C GLY A 29 34.13 9.91 -7.89
N PHE A 30 33.42 9.11 -8.69
CA PHE A 30 32.81 9.56 -9.94
C PHE A 30 31.76 10.66 -9.73
N ALA A 31 30.92 10.54 -8.70
CA ALA A 31 29.94 11.57 -8.40
C ALA A 31 30.54 12.88 -7.89
N ARG A 32 31.56 12.82 -7.01
CA ARG A 32 32.26 14.02 -6.57
C ARG A 32 32.93 14.74 -7.73
N ASN A 33 33.61 13.98 -8.60
CA ASN A 33 34.23 14.54 -9.79
C ASN A 33 33.22 15.20 -10.74
N LEU A 34 32.00 14.66 -10.83
CA LEU A 34 30.93 15.28 -11.61
C LEU A 34 30.33 16.50 -10.91
N ALA A 35 30.15 16.45 -9.59
CA ALA A 35 29.70 17.60 -8.81
C ALA A 35 30.66 18.81 -8.94
N GLU A 36 31.97 18.56 -8.94
CA GLU A 36 33.00 19.58 -9.16
C GLU A 36 32.87 20.25 -10.55
N ASP A 37 32.71 19.47 -11.62
CA ASP A 37 32.52 20.01 -12.97
C ASP A 37 31.23 20.83 -13.11
N LEU A 38 30.20 20.50 -12.35
CA LEU A 38 28.91 21.21 -12.38
C LEU A 38 28.94 22.51 -11.59
N HIS A 39 29.69 22.53 -10.49
CA HIS A 39 29.97 23.77 -9.77
C HIS A 39 30.71 24.77 -10.69
N ALA A 40 31.58 24.27 -11.58
CA ALA A 40 32.20 25.11 -12.61
C ALA A 40 31.22 25.64 -13.68
N LEU A 41 30.00 25.08 -13.76
CA LEU A 41 28.91 25.52 -14.63
C LEU A 41 27.81 26.29 -13.87
N ASP A 42 28.08 26.75 -12.64
CA ASP A 42 27.11 27.41 -11.74
C ASP A 42 25.86 26.57 -11.45
N LEU A 43 25.97 25.24 -11.52
CA LEU A 43 24.90 24.31 -11.18
C LEU A 43 25.11 23.76 -9.77
N ILE A 44 24.04 23.79 -8.96
CA ILE A 44 24.06 23.23 -7.61
C ILE A 44 23.91 21.70 -7.73
N ALA A 45 24.90 20.98 -7.20
CA ALA A 45 24.96 19.53 -7.19
C ALA A 45 25.00 18.98 -5.76
N GLU A 46 24.11 18.04 -5.46
CA GLU A 46 24.11 17.29 -4.20
C GLU A 46 24.30 15.81 -4.48
N VAL A 47 25.23 15.18 -3.76
CA VAL A 47 25.53 13.74 -3.85
C VAL A 47 24.84 13.03 -2.70
N ILE A 48 23.89 12.15 -3.01
CA ILE A 48 23.13 11.38 -2.03
C ILE A 48 23.43 9.88 -2.20
N ASP A 49 23.56 9.19 -1.09
CA ASP A 49 23.66 7.73 -1.04
C ASP A 49 22.26 7.10 -1.16
N LEU A 50 22.06 6.15 -2.07
CA LEU A 50 20.75 5.51 -2.25
C LEU A 50 20.23 4.80 -0.99
N LYS A 51 21.10 4.45 -0.03
CA LYS A 51 20.67 3.89 1.26
C LYS A 51 19.87 4.89 2.10
N ASP A 52 20.22 6.17 1.98
CA ASP A 52 19.58 7.26 2.70
C ASP A 52 18.48 7.93 1.86
N TYR A 53 18.28 7.47 0.62
CA TYR A 53 17.29 7.97 -0.31
C TYR A 53 15.98 7.18 -0.21
N ASP A 54 14.88 7.87 0.11
CA ASP A 54 13.56 7.26 0.17
C ASP A 54 12.77 7.57 -1.12
N PRO A 55 12.62 6.61 -2.05
CA PRO A 55 12.08 6.87 -3.37
C PRO A 55 10.59 7.24 -3.39
N GLU A 56 9.79 6.72 -2.44
CA GLU A 56 8.35 7.00 -2.37
C GLU A 56 8.08 8.49 -2.14
N ASP A 57 8.88 9.12 -1.27
CA ASP A 57 8.72 10.52 -0.91
C ASP A 57 9.58 11.44 -1.77
N SER A 58 10.78 11.00 -2.16
CA SER A 58 11.73 11.90 -2.85
C SER A 58 11.46 12.02 -4.34
N LEU A 59 11.06 10.95 -5.04
CA LEU A 59 10.89 11.01 -6.51
C LEU A 59 9.68 11.83 -6.91
N SER A 60 8.63 11.87 -6.09
CA SER A 60 7.42 12.66 -6.34
C SER A 60 7.72 14.16 -6.29
N ASP A 61 8.53 14.63 -5.32
CA ASP A 61 9.03 16.00 -5.28
C ASP A 61 9.84 16.34 -6.55
N GLU A 62 10.71 15.43 -6.99
CA GLU A 62 11.52 15.64 -8.21
C GLU A 62 10.73 15.64 -9.52
N CYS A 63 9.47 15.19 -9.51
CA CYS A 63 8.59 15.33 -10.67
C CYS A 63 8.07 16.76 -10.86
N THR A 64 7.97 17.51 -9.76
CA THR A 64 7.48 18.89 -9.75
C THR A 64 8.60 19.92 -9.76
N SER A 65 9.81 19.51 -9.34
CA SER A 65 11.00 20.35 -9.33
C SER A 65 11.58 20.53 -10.74
N LYS A 66 12.42 21.56 -10.92
CA LYS A 66 13.31 21.66 -12.09
C LYS A 66 14.61 20.90 -11.86
N ALA A 67 14.61 19.86 -11.02
CA ALA A 67 15.80 19.06 -10.83
C ALA A 67 16.06 18.13 -12.02
N ILE A 68 17.27 17.57 -12.02
CA ILE A 68 17.67 16.48 -12.90
C ILE A 68 18.31 15.42 -12.00
N CYS A 69 17.76 14.22 -11.99
CA CYS A 69 18.26 13.10 -11.20
C CYS A 69 19.26 12.29 -12.01
N VAL A 70 20.48 12.14 -11.52
CA VAL A 70 21.48 11.31 -12.20
C VAL A 70 21.87 10.12 -11.34
N PHE A 71 21.75 8.93 -11.91
CA PHE A 71 21.99 7.67 -11.24
C PHE A 71 23.33 7.06 -11.68
N LEU A 72 24.26 6.90 -10.74
CA LEU A 72 25.51 6.16 -10.93
C LEU A 72 25.38 4.82 -10.21
N LEU A 73 25.22 3.72 -10.96
CA LEU A 73 24.81 2.41 -10.45
C LEU A 73 25.84 1.34 -10.84
N ALA A 74 26.43 0.64 -9.86
CA ALA A 74 27.17 -0.59 -10.16
C ALA A 74 26.25 -1.81 -10.23
N THR A 75 26.66 -2.77 -11.05
CA THR A 75 26.15 -4.14 -10.99
C THR A 75 27.12 -5.00 -10.19
N TYR A 76 26.62 -5.69 -9.17
CA TYR A 76 27.40 -6.59 -8.33
C TYR A 76 27.18 -8.06 -8.74
N THR A 77 27.37 -8.99 -7.81
CA THR A 77 27.23 -10.44 -8.03
C THR A 77 25.86 -10.81 -8.61
N ASP A 78 25.84 -11.73 -9.57
CA ASP A 78 24.63 -12.27 -10.21
C ASP A 78 23.66 -11.22 -10.79
N GLY A 79 24.18 -10.04 -11.17
CA GLY A 79 23.38 -8.98 -11.78
C GLY A 79 22.57 -8.15 -10.79
N LEU A 80 22.79 -8.34 -9.49
CA LEU A 80 22.10 -7.64 -8.42
C LEU A 80 22.67 -6.24 -8.17
N PRO A 81 21.86 -5.32 -7.61
CA PRO A 81 22.35 -4.05 -7.08
C PRO A 81 23.31 -4.29 -5.90
N THR A 82 24.14 -3.30 -5.59
CA THR A 82 24.87 -3.27 -4.31
C THR A 82 23.89 -3.12 -3.15
N GLU A 83 24.27 -3.51 -1.94
CA GLU A 83 23.46 -3.41 -0.71
C GLU A 83 22.74 -2.05 -0.56
N ASN A 84 23.44 -0.93 -0.76
CA ASN A 84 22.85 0.40 -0.60
C ASN A 84 21.80 0.77 -1.66
N ALA A 85 21.77 0.09 -2.80
CA ALA A 85 20.78 0.33 -3.86
C ALA A 85 19.68 -0.72 -3.90
N GLU A 86 19.77 -1.78 -3.09
CA GLU A 86 18.84 -2.89 -3.10
C GLU A 86 17.40 -2.43 -2.89
N TRP A 87 17.17 -1.64 -1.83
CA TRP A 87 15.84 -1.09 -1.54
C TRP A 87 15.30 -0.23 -2.68
N PHE A 88 16.12 0.68 -3.20
CA PHE A 88 15.71 1.57 -4.29
C PHE A 88 15.33 0.79 -5.56
N CYS A 89 16.17 -0.18 -5.96
CA CYS A 89 15.92 -1.00 -7.13
C CYS A 89 14.66 -1.86 -6.98
N LYS A 90 14.49 -2.50 -5.81
CA LYS A 90 13.29 -3.29 -5.50
C LYS A 90 12.02 -2.44 -5.55
N TRP A 91 12.03 -1.29 -4.88
CA TRP A 91 10.89 -0.36 -4.88
C TRP A 91 10.55 0.08 -6.30
N LEU A 92 11.56 0.42 -7.12
CA LEU A 92 11.33 0.93 -8.47
C LEU A 92 10.80 -0.16 -9.41
N GLU A 93 11.25 -1.39 -9.25
CA GLU A 93 10.70 -2.56 -9.94
C GLU A 93 9.23 -2.78 -9.59
N GLU A 94 8.90 -2.84 -8.29
CA GLU A 94 7.54 -2.99 -7.79
C GLU A 94 6.65 -1.85 -8.27
N ALA A 95 7.08 -0.60 -8.12
CA ALA A 95 6.33 0.57 -8.60
C ALA A 95 6.09 0.54 -10.11
N SER A 96 7.03 0.04 -10.91
CA SER A 96 6.87 -0.05 -12.37
C SER A 96 5.92 -1.15 -12.84
N THR A 97 5.58 -2.11 -11.98
CA THR A 97 4.75 -3.28 -12.30
C THR A 97 3.41 -3.30 -11.56
N ASP A 98 3.29 -2.54 -10.47
CA ASP A 98 2.09 -2.44 -9.65
C ASP A 98 1.04 -1.50 -10.29
N PHE A 99 -0.16 -2.04 -10.50
CA PHE A 99 -1.28 -1.32 -11.11
C PHE A 99 -1.75 -0.08 -10.32
N ARG A 100 -1.42 0.02 -9.02
CA ARG A 100 -1.70 1.20 -8.20
C ARG A 100 -0.86 2.40 -8.60
N TYR A 101 0.34 2.16 -9.09
CA TYR A 101 1.21 3.20 -9.61
C TYR A 101 0.81 3.43 -11.07
N GLY A 102 0.20 4.58 -11.34
CA GLY A 102 -0.14 4.95 -12.72
C GLY A 102 1.13 5.01 -13.58
N GLN A 103 1.03 4.66 -14.86
CA GLN A 103 2.16 4.73 -15.81
C GLN A 103 2.78 6.14 -15.93
N THR A 104 2.09 7.16 -15.41
CA THR A 104 2.52 8.56 -15.38
C THR A 104 3.08 9.01 -14.03
N TYR A 105 3.37 8.09 -13.12
CA TYR A 105 3.78 8.39 -11.74
C TYR A 105 5.00 9.32 -11.67
N LEU A 106 5.99 9.13 -12.55
CA LEU A 106 7.20 9.96 -12.64
C LEU A 106 7.15 11.00 -13.78
N LYS A 107 5.95 11.34 -14.28
CA LYS A 107 5.79 12.33 -15.34
C LYS A 107 6.28 13.70 -14.86
N GLY A 108 7.33 14.21 -15.49
CA GLY A 108 7.96 15.49 -15.15
C GLY A 108 9.39 15.34 -14.66
N MET A 109 9.70 14.20 -14.03
CA MET A 109 11.06 13.88 -13.59
C MET A 109 12.00 13.79 -14.79
N ARG A 110 13.18 14.40 -14.69
CA ARG A 110 14.23 14.30 -15.70
C ARG A 110 15.40 13.50 -15.16
N TYR A 111 15.93 12.58 -15.96
CA TYR A 111 16.97 11.69 -15.46
C TYR A 111 18.05 11.30 -16.48
N ALA A 112 19.21 10.89 -15.96
CA ALA A 112 20.28 10.22 -16.69
C ALA A 112 20.83 9.05 -15.86
N VAL A 113 21.34 8.02 -16.53
CA VAL A 113 21.89 6.82 -15.86
C VAL A 113 23.25 6.50 -16.43
N PHE A 114 24.22 6.20 -15.56
CA PHE A 114 25.49 5.60 -15.92
C PHE A 114 25.70 4.33 -15.12
N GLY A 115 25.95 3.23 -15.83
CA GLY A 115 26.23 1.94 -15.22
C GLY A 115 27.73 1.69 -15.08
N LEU A 116 28.14 1.15 -13.94
CA LEU A 116 29.48 0.61 -13.72
C LEU A 116 29.38 -0.91 -13.76
N GLY A 117 29.94 -1.52 -14.81
CA GLY A 117 29.89 -2.95 -15.01
C GLY A 117 31.22 -3.54 -15.46
N ASN A 118 31.23 -4.85 -15.68
CA ASN A 118 32.38 -5.56 -16.23
C ASN A 118 31.87 -6.60 -17.23
N SER A 119 32.25 -6.47 -18.51
CA SER A 119 31.77 -7.32 -19.60
C SER A 119 32.31 -8.74 -19.58
N VAL A 120 33.22 -9.07 -18.66
CA VAL A 120 33.56 -10.46 -18.33
C VAL A 120 32.33 -11.22 -17.82
N TYR A 121 31.43 -10.54 -17.12
CA TYR A 121 30.15 -11.08 -16.68
C TYR A 121 29.08 -10.89 -17.76
N THR A 122 29.18 -11.65 -18.85
CA THR A 122 28.36 -11.48 -20.07
C THR A 122 26.85 -11.51 -19.81
N GLY A 123 26.37 -12.39 -18.93
CA GLY A 123 24.95 -12.51 -18.56
C GLY A 123 24.43 -11.34 -17.71
N HIS A 124 25.33 -10.61 -17.04
CA HIS A 124 24.98 -9.59 -16.05
C HIS A 124 25.64 -8.22 -16.31
N TYR A 125 26.17 -8.00 -17.50
CA TYR A 125 26.87 -6.77 -17.84
C TYR A 125 25.92 -5.56 -17.74
N ASN A 126 26.17 -4.67 -16.77
CA ASN A 126 25.42 -3.44 -16.52
C ASN A 126 23.91 -3.65 -16.26
N THR A 127 23.49 -4.84 -15.80
CA THR A 127 22.07 -5.20 -15.57
C THR A 127 21.31 -4.20 -14.70
N VAL A 128 21.86 -3.75 -13.58
CA VAL A 128 21.18 -2.83 -12.65
C VAL A 128 20.87 -1.50 -13.34
N SER A 129 21.84 -0.92 -14.05
CA SER A 129 21.65 0.33 -14.80
C SER A 129 20.62 0.19 -15.92
N LYS A 130 20.58 -0.97 -16.60
CA LYS A 130 19.62 -1.29 -17.65
C LYS A 130 18.20 -1.36 -17.09
N ASN A 131 18.05 -2.01 -15.94
CA ASN A 131 16.77 -2.17 -15.27
C ASN A 131 16.24 -0.83 -14.74
N VAL A 132 17.06 -0.07 -14.01
CA VAL A 132 16.65 1.26 -13.50
C VAL A 132 16.28 2.21 -14.64
N ASP A 133 17.05 2.26 -15.72
CA ASP A 133 16.72 3.09 -16.89
C ASP A 133 15.41 2.67 -17.58
N LYS A 134 15.10 1.36 -17.58
CA LYS A 134 13.84 0.82 -18.09
C LYS A 134 12.66 1.19 -17.17
N TRP A 135 12.78 0.96 -15.87
CA TRP A 135 11.71 1.18 -14.91
C TRP A 135 11.36 2.68 -14.76
N LEU A 136 12.36 3.57 -14.73
CA LEU A 136 12.14 5.03 -14.77
C LEU A 136 11.36 5.44 -16.04
N TRP A 137 11.72 4.86 -17.19
CA TRP A 137 11.02 5.13 -18.45
C TRP A 137 9.58 4.60 -18.44
N MET A 138 9.33 3.41 -17.89
CA MET A 138 7.99 2.82 -17.75
C MET A 138 7.06 3.70 -16.89
N LEU A 139 7.61 4.42 -15.92
CA LEU A 139 6.89 5.36 -15.06
C LEU A 139 6.79 6.79 -15.66
N SER A 140 7.09 6.96 -16.96
CA SER A 140 7.05 8.23 -17.69
C SER A 140 8.10 9.29 -17.27
N ALA A 141 9.20 8.90 -16.62
CA ALA A 141 10.32 9.81 -16.42
C ALA A 141 11.00 10.16 -17.76
N ALA A 142 11.50 11.39 -17.89
CA ALA A 142 12.08 11.92 -19.11
C ALA A 142 13.62 11.77 -19.12
N ARG A 143 14.12 10.86 -19.95
CA ARG A 143 15.56 10.65 -20.15
C ARG A 143 16.20 11.85 -20.86
N ILE A 144 17.16 12.52 -20.22
CA ILE A 144 17.87 13.67 -20.80
C ILE A 144 19.08 13.27 -21.67
N LEU A 145 19.70 12.13 -21.36
CA LEU A 145 20.85 11.56 -22.06
C LEU A 145 20.73 10.04 -22.10
N THR A 146 21.14 9.42 -23.21
CA THR A 146 21.21 7.95 -23.32
C THR A 146 22.05 7.38 -22.18
N ARG A 147 21.57 6.28 -21.58
CA ARG A 147 22.29 5.54 -20.54
C ARG A 147 23.73 5.24 -20.98
N GLY A 148 24.69 5.51 -20.10
CA GLY A 148 26.09 5.13 -20.28
C GLY A 148 26.38 3.74 -19.71
N GLU A 149 27.32 3.04 -20.33
CA GLU A 149 27.80 1.72 -19.93
C GLU A 149 29.30 1.80 -19.76
N GLY A 150 29.76 1.86 -18.53
CA GLY A 150 31.17 1.74 -18.19
C GLY A 150 31.58 0.28 -18.08
N ASP A 151 32.77 -0.04 -18.61
CA ASP A 151 33.33 -1.40 -18.57
C ASP A 151 34.68 -1.44 -17.85
N ALA A 152 34.74 -2.17 -16.72
CA ALA A 152 35.99 -2.44 -16.02
C ALA A 152 36.91 -3.40 -16.80
N ASN A 153 36.39 -4.12 -17.80
CA ASN A 153 37.22 -4.88 -18.72
C ASN A 153 37.87 -3.96 -19.75
N VAL A 154 39.12 -3.56 -19.49
CA VAL A 154 39.95 -2.69 -20.35
C VAL A 154 39.95 -3.12 -21.82
N VAL A 155 39.91 -4.43 -22.10
CA VAL A 155 39.95 -4.98 -23.46
C VAL A 155 38.67 -4.71 -24.25
N LYS A 156 37.52 -4.70 -23.58
CA LYS A 156 36.19 -4.51 -24.20
C LYS A 156 35.58 -3.13 -23.94
N SER A 157 36.18 -2.35 -23.03
CA SER A 157 35.83 -0.96 -22.80
C SER A 157 35.94 -0.16 -24.09
N ARG A 158 34.95 0.73 -24.33
CA ARG A 158 34.89 1.52 -25.56
C ARG A 158 35.98 2.57 -25.61
N HIS A 159 36.38 3.07 -24.45
CA HIS A 159 37.39 4.12 -24.30
C HIS A 159 38.64 3.62 -23.55
N GLY A 160 38.78 2.31 -23.38
CA GLY A 160 39.96 1.66 -22.80
C GLY A 160 40.00 1.59 -21.27
N SER A 161 39.05 2.21 -20.57
CA SER A 161 38.84 2.00 -19.13
C SER A 161 37.46 2.46 -18.70
N LEU A 162 37.05 2.00 -17.52
CA LEU A 162 35.83 2.45 -16.86
C LEU A 162 35.83 3.98 -16.66
N GLU A 163 36.97 4.55 -16.27
CA GLU A 163 37.16 5.98 -16.08
C GLU A 163 37.03 6.76 -17.38
N ALA A 164 37.59 6.25 -18.48
CA ALA A 164 37.51 6.87 -19.79
C ALA A 164 36.09 6.77 -20.36
N ASP A 165 35.40 5.64 -20.15
CA ASP A 165 33.99 5.47 -20.50
C ASP A 165 33.10 6.48 -19.76
N PHE A 166 33.34 6.66 -18.46
CA PHE A 166 32.65 7.68 -17.67
C PHE A 166 32.99 9.09 -18.15
N GLY A 167 34.25 9.41 -18.39
CA GLY A 167 34.69 10.73 -18.89
C GLY A 167 34.01 11.11 -20.21
N SER A 168 33.95 10.17 -21.15
CA SER A 168 33.24 10.34 -22.44
C SER A 168 31.74 10.60 -22.25
N TRP A 169 31.09 9.85 -21.36
CA TRP A 169 29.67 10.04 -21.05
C TRP A 169 29.42 11.37 -20.30
N LYS A 170 30.27 11.70 -19.34
CA LYS A 170 30.23 12.94 -18.54
C LYS A 170 30.33 14.16 -19.43
N ALA A 171 31.29 14.21 -20.36
CA ALA A 171 31.44 15.33 -21.29
C ALA A 171 30.16 15.56 -22.13
N ARG A 172 29.50 14.48 -22.56
CA ARG A 172 28.22 14.56 -23.28
C ARG A 172 27.07 15.04 -22.39
N LEU A 173 27.08 14.65 -21.11
CA LEU A 173 26.11 15.10 -20.13
C LEU A 173 26.26 16.60 -19.83
N LEU A 174 27.48 17.07 -19.56
CA LEU A 174 27.75 18.49 -19.31
C LEU A 174 27.30 19.36 -20.48
N LYS A 175 27.69 19.01 -21.72
CA LYS A 175 27.22 19.69 -22.93
C LYS A 175 25.69 19.70 -23.05
N ARG A 176 25.03 18.61 -22.63
CA ARG A 176 23.57 18.52 -22.62
C ARG A 176 22.94 19.41 -21.55
N LEU A 177 23.55 19.51 -20.38
CA LEU A 177 23.09 20.36 -19.29
C LEU A 177 23.25 21.84 -19.66
N GLU A 178 24.39 22.25 -20.22
CA GLU A 178 24.58 23.62 -20.75
C GLU A 178 23.51 24.01 -21.75
N ALA A 179 23.18 23.12 -22.70
CA ALA A 179 22.10 23.34 -23.65
C ALA A 179 20.73 23.51 -22.95
N LEU A 180 20.47 22.74 -21.89
CA LEU A 180 19.24 22.85 -21.11
C LEU A 180 19.17 24.16 -20.31
N VAL A 181 20.30 24.62 -19.74
CA VAL A 181 20.41 25.91 -19.04
C VAL A 181 20.13 27.07 -20.01
N ARG A 182 20.65 26.98 -21.25
CA ARG A 182 20.37 27.94 -22.33
C ARG A 182 18.94 27.86 -22.89
N GLY A 183 18.11 26.93 -22.43
CA GLY A 183 16.73 26.75 -22.90
C GLY A 183 16.59 26.05 -24.26
N GLU A 184 17.66 25.42 -24.76
CA GLU A 184 17.64 24.72 -26.04
C GLU A 184 16.84 23.41 -25.94
N LYS A 185 15.67 23.39 -26.59
CA LYS A 185 14.89 22.16 -26.75
C LYS A 185 15.59 21.25 -27.75
N LYS A 186 15.65 19.95 -27.44
CA LYS A 186 16.22 18.94 -28.34
C LYS A 186 15.41 18.94 -29.63
N ALA A 187 16.01 19.28 -30.76
CA ALA A 187 15.40 19.07 -32.06
C ALA A 187 15.12 17.57 -32.23
N CYS A 188 13.89 17.22 -32.59
CA CYS A 188 13.56 15.85 -32.95
C CYS A 188 14.43 15.47 -34.15
N SER A 189 15.26 14.43 -34.02
CA SER A 189 16.20 14.03 -35.07
C SER A 189 15.52 13.43 -36.31
N GLY A 190 14.18 13.45 -36.40
CA GLY A 190 13.39 12.93 -37.51
C GLY A 190 13.49 11.41 -37.74
N LYS A 191 14.39 10.70 -37.04
CA LYS A 191 14.65 9.26 -37.20
C LYS A 191 13.73 8.37 -36.35
N CYS A 192 12.53 8.83 -36.04
CA CYS A 192 11.53 7.99 -35.37
C CYS A 192 10.99 6.98 -36.41
N LYS A 193 11.35 5.70 -36.26
CA LYS A 193 10.85 4.60 -37.11
C LYS A 193 9.35 4.31 -36.97
N LYS A 194 8.63 5.06 -36.13
CA LYS A 194 7.16 5.10 -36.07
C LYS A 194 6.74 6.56 -35.95
N GLY A 195 6.20 7.11 -37.04
CA GLY A 195 5.88 8.52 -37.19
C GLY A 195 4.66 8.96 -36.39
N THR A 196 4.86 9.42 -35.15
CA THR A 196 3.79 10.07 -34.37
C THR A 196 4.31 11.25 -33.54
N CYS A 197 5.29 11.98 -34.06
CA CYS A 197 5.67 13.28 -33.53
C CYS A 197 4.86 14.40 -34.21
N LYS A 198 3.60 14.60 -33.80
CA LYS A 198 2.84 15.80 -34.18
C LYS A 198 3.07 16.92 -33.14
N SER A 199 3.75 17.97 -33.56
CA SER A 199 3.79 19.25 -32.87
C SER A 199 2.61 20.14 -33.31
N LYS A 200 1.72 20.45 -32.37
CA LYS A 200 0.75 21.56 -32.25
C LYS A 200 -0.21 21.91 -33.41
N SER A 201 -1.51 22.00 -33.11
CA SER A 201 -2.25 23.30 -33.07
C SER A 201 -3.66 23.14 -32.50
N LYS A 202 -4.29 24.29 -32.20
CA LYS A 202 -5.47 24.59 -31.38
C LYS A 202 -6.76 23.81 -31.69
N GLY A 203 -7.51 23.53 -30.61
CA GLY A 203 -8.96 23.75 -30.49
C GLY A 203 -9.92 22.82 -31.22
N LYS A 204 -10.57 21.91 -30.47
CA LYS A 204 -12.04 21.75 -30.45
C LYS A 204 -12.46 20.81 -29.31
N GLU A 205 -13.54 21.20 -28.65
CA GLU A 205 -14.33 20.42 -27.71
C GLU A 205 -14.98 19.17 -28.33
N GLN A 206 -15.46 18.29 -27.44
CA GLN A 206 -16.48 17.26 -27.63
C GLN A 206 -16.05 16.04 -28.48
N LEU A 207 -16.44 14.79 -28.19
CA LEU A 207 -17.58 14.26 -27.48
C LEU A 207 -17.23 12.98 -26.70
N MET A 208 -18.04 12.74 -25.67
CA MET A 208 -18.33 11.47 -25.02
C MET A 208 -18.98 10.53 -26.05
N GLU A 209 -18.46 9.31 -26.23
CA GLU A 209 -19.19 8.25 -26.91
C GLU A 209 -19.36 7.05 -25.98
N THR A 210 -20.61 6.96 -25.53
CA THR A 210 -21.30 5.79 -25.01
C THR A 210 -21.37 4.72 -26.08
N SER A 211 -21.08 3.46 -25.71
CA SER A 211 -21.55 2.29 -26.46
C SER A 211 -22.37 1.44 -25.50
N SER A 212 -23.68 1.61 -25.65
CA SER A 212 -24.72 0.69 -25.21
C SER A 212 -24.81 -0.46 -26.20
N ASP A 213 -24.83 -1.69 -25.69
CA ASP A 213 -25.56 -2.79 -26.32
C ASP A 213 -26.48 -3.40 -25.26
N ALA A 214 -27.78 -3.32 -25.54
CA ALA A 214 -28.87 -3.87 -24.77
C ALA A 214 -29.69 -4.76 -25.69
N GLU A 215 -29.90 -6.02 -25.32
CA GLU A 215 -31.01 -6.90 -25.69
C GLU A 215 -30.92 -8.07 -24.69
N SER A 216 -31.95 -8.67 -24.11
CA SER A 216 -33.31 -8.31 -23.74
C SER A 216 -33.74 -9.44 -22.80
N ALA A 217 -34.50 -9.11 -21.77
CA ALA A 217 -34.91 -10.04 -20.72
C ALA A 217 -36.01 -11.01 -21.16
N THR A 218 -35.98 -12.23 -20.63
CA THR A 218 -37.18 -12.98 -20.26
C THR A 218 -36.96 -13.49 -18.84
N GLY A 219 -37.80 -13.05 -17.91
CA GLY A 219 -37.71 -13.39 -16.49
C GLY A 219 -38.39 -14.72 -16.16
N GLU A 220 -38.05 -15.23 -14.98
CA GLU A 220 -38.91 -16.06 -14.14
C GLU A 220 -38.40 -15.96 -12.68
N GLU A 221 -39.34 -15.85 -11.74
CA GLU A 221 -39.14 -15.54 -10.32
C GLU A 221 -38.66 -16.72 -9.46
N ALA A 222 -37.94 -16.36 -8.40
CA ALA A 222 -37.84 -16.95 -7.06
C ALA A 222 -37.56 -18.46 -6.88
N ASP A 223 -36.39 -18.79 -6.30
CA ASP A 223 -36.38 -19.48 -4.99
C ASP A 223 -35.04 -19.32 -4.24
N HIS A 224 -35.14 -19.19 -2.93
CA HIS A 224 -34.11 -18.83 -1.97
C HIS A 224 -33.20 -20.02 -1.67
N ARG A 225 -32.07 -20.15 -2.39
CA ARG A 225 -31.03 -21.14 -2.09
C ARG A 225 -29.89 -20.54 -1.26
N SER A 226 -29.80 -20.97 0.00
CA SER A 226 -28.64 -20.78 0.86
C SER A 226 -27.40 -21.36 0.18
N VAL A 227 -26.38 -20.52 0.02
CA VAL A 227 -25.10 -20.92 -0.57
C VAL A 227 -24.31 -21.65 0.50
N VAL A 228 -24.23 -22.98 0.39
CA VAL A 228 -23.46 -23.85 1.28
C VAL A 228 -21.97 -23.75 0.93
N ASP A 229 -21.13 -23.60 1.95
CA ASP A 229 -19.68 -23.43 1.86
C ASP A 229 -18.99 -24.69 1.28
N MET A 230 -18.03 -24.50 0.38
CA MET A 230 -17.40 -25.57 -0.41
C MET A 230 -16.48 -26.48 0.44
N GLU A 231 -16.11 -26.05 1.64
CA GLU A 231 -15.27 -26.82 2.58
C GLU A 231 -16.07 -27.92 3.31
N ASP A 232 -17.40 -27.78 3.44
CA ASP A 232 -18.26 -28.71 4.17
C ASP A 232 -18.64 -29.96 3.38
N LEU A 233 -18.61 -29.91 2.04
CA LEU A 233 -18.85 -31.10 1.20
C LEU A 233 -17.69 -32.11 1.25
N GLY A 234 -16.47 -31.66 1.52
CA GLY A 234 -15.27 -32.51 1.54
C GLY A 234 -15.27 -33.51 2.71
N ASN A 235 -15.74 -33.09 3.88
CA ASN A 235 -15.79 -33.95 5.07
C ASN A 235 -16.94 -34.97 5.00
N VAL A 236 -18.08 -34.60 4.42
CA VAL A 236 -19.24 -35.50 4.24
C VAL A 236 -18.91 -36.64 3.26
N MET A 237 -18.20 -36.33 2.17
CA MET A 237 -17.81 -37.34 1.17
C MET A 237 -16.79 -38.36 1.73
N ASN A 238 -15.91 -37.93 2.64
CA ASN A 238 -14.92 -38.80 3.28
C ASN A 238 -15.54 -39.73 4.34
N LEU A 239 -16.59 -39.28 5.04
CA LEU A 239 -17.33 -40.11 6.00
C LEU A 239 -18.15 -41.21 5.29
N MET A 240 -18.82 -40.88 4.18
CA MET A 240 -19.55 -41.86 3.37
C MET A 240 -18.62 -42.92 2.76
N ARG A 241 -17.40 -42.54 2.39
CA ARG A 241 -16.38 -43.47 1.86
C ARG A 241 -15.86 -44.44 2.93
N LYS A 242 -15.79 -44.00 4.19
CA LYS A 242 -15.37 -44.82 5.34
C LYS A 242 -16.45 -45.81 5.79
N ALA A 243 -17.72 -45.44 5.70
CA ALA A 243 -18.85 -46.33 5.99
C ALA A 243 -18.99 -47.45 4.96
N LYS A 244 -18.65 -47.19 3.68
CA LYS A 244 -18.74 -48.17 2.59
C LYS A 244 -17.66 -49.26 2.63
N MET A 245 -16.59 -49.09 3.41
CA MET A 245 -15.47 -50.04 3.51
C MET A 245 -15.61 -51.05 4.68
N ARG A 246 -16.67 -50.98 5.48
CA ARG A 246 -16.94 -51.92 6.58
C ARG A 246 -18.34 -52.51 6.47
N GLY A 247 -18.51 -53.45 5.55
CA GLY A 247 -19.70 -54.27 5.48
C GLY A 247 -19.55 -55.32 4.42
N GLU A 248 -19.25 -56.56 4.82
CA GLU A 248 -20.03 -57.76 4.45
C GLU A 248 -19.30 -59.05 4.87
N SER A 249 -19.88 -59.77 5.83
CA SER A 249 -19.99 -61.24 5.76
C SER A 249 -21.12 -61.76 6.67
N LEU A 250 -22.06 -62.47 6.02
CA LEU A 250 -23.01 -63.49 6.50
C LEU A 250 -24.13 -63.18 7.52
N GLU A 251 -25.35 -63.22 6.97
CA GLU A 251 -26.53 -64.02 7.32
C GLU A 251 -26.84 -64.50 8.77
N SER A 252 -28.09 -64.20 9.14
CA SER A 252 -28.97 -64.81 10.16
C SER A 252 -28.79 -64.39 11.63
N ILE A 253 -29.69 -63.54 12.11
CA ILE A 253 -30.45 -63.62 13.38
C ILE A 253 -31.55 -62.54 13.36
N ASN A 254 -32.70 -62.87 13.96
CA ASN A 254 -33.97 -62.12 13.96
C ASN A 254 -33.88 -60.66 14.41
N ASN A 255 -34.55 -59.82 13.61
CA ASN A 255 -34.94 -58.43 13.79
C ASN A 255 -34.18 -57.56 14.83
N PRO A 256 -33.04 -56.98 14.45
CA PRO A 256 -32.33 -55.95 15.21
C PRO A 256 -32.99 -54.55 15.19
N TYR A 257 -34.16 -54.35 14.55
CA TYR A 257 -34.67 -52.98 14.32
C TYR A 257 -35.12 -52.22 15.58
N LEU A 258 -35.31 -52.85 16.74
CA LEU A 258 -35.86 -52.14 17.90
C LEU A 258 -34.82 -51.61 18.89
N LEU A 259 -33.59 -52.14 18.91
CA LEU A 259 -32.50 -51.67 19.78
C LEU A 259 -31.59 -50.63 19.09
N PHE A 260 -31.65 -50.54 17.76
CA PHE A 260 -30.85 -49.61 16.97
C PHE A 260 -31.52 -48.24 16.77
N TYR A 261 -32.82 -48.09 17.03
CA TYR A 261 -33.47 -46.79 16.87
C TYR A 261 -33.05 -45.83 17.99
N ASP A 262 -33.14 -46.25 19.26
CA ASP A 262 -32.79 -45.39 20.39
C ASP A 262 -31.29 -44.99 20.38
N GLU A 263 -30.37 -45.90 20.09
CA GLU A 263 -28.93 -45.58 20.01
C GLU A 263 -28.56 -44.67 18.81
N VAL A 264 -29.30 -44.75 17.70
CA VAL A 264 -29.11 -43.91 16.50
C VAL A 264 -29.77 -42.55 16.67
N GLU A 265 -30.89 -42.46 17.39
CA GLU A 265 -31.55 -41.21 17.79
C GLU A 265 -30.66 -40.43 18.77
N ASP A 266 -30.10 -41.11 19.78
CA ASP A 266 -29.22 -40.50 20.79
C ASP A 266 -27.88 -40.07 20.16
N SER A 267 -27.32 -40.88 19.25
CA SER A 267 -26.15 -40.49 18.44
C SER A 267 -26.43 -39.32 17.50
N ARG A 268 -27.65 -39.20 16.95
CA ARG A 268 -28.07 -38.05 16.12
C ARG A 268 -28.29 -36.79 16.94
N GLN A 269 -28.84 -36.92 18.15
CA GLN A 269 -29.00 -35.81 19.08
C GLN A 269 -27.65 -35.35 19.59
N GLU A 270 -26.74 -36.26 19.92
CA GLU A 270 -25.36 -35.96 20.30
C GLU A 270 -24.57 -35.33 19.13
N LEU A 271 -24.75 -35.79 17.90
CA LEU A 271 -24.13 -35.16 16.72
C LEU A 271 -24.73 -33.78 16.40
N LYS A 272 -26.03 -33.59 16.63
CA LYS A 272 -26.69 -32.28 16.52
C LYS A 272 -26.22 -31.32 17.62
N ARG A 273 -26.05 -31.81 18.85
CA ARG A 273 -25.51 -31.07 19.99
C ARG A 273 -24.05 -30.67 19.75
N ARG A 274 -23.23 -31.59 19.22
CA ARG A 274 -21.85 -31.29 18.81
C ARG A 274 -21.77 -30.30 17.64
N LYS A 275 -22.70 -30.38 16.68
CA LYS A 275 -22.82 -29.38 15.60
C LYS A 275 -23.25 -28.00 16.09
N SER A 276 -24.22 -27.93 17.01
CA SER A 276 -24.63 -26.64 17.58
C SER A 276 -23.54 -26.03 18.46
N GLU A 277 -22.78 -26.85 19.19
CA GLU A 277 -21.62 -26.42 19.97
C GLU A 277 -20.44 -25.97 19.09
N GLU A 278 -20.23 -26.60 17.93
CA GLU A 278 -19.24 -26.17 16.93
C GLU A 278 -19.64 -24.86 16.22
N GLU A 279 -20.94 -24.63 15.98
CA GLU A 279 -21.45 -23.38 15.41
C GLU A 279 -21.33 -22.20 16.39
N GLU A 280 -21.59 -22.41 17.69
CA GLU A 280 -21.53 -21.37 18.72
C GLU A 280 -20.10 -20.87 19.01
N HIS A 281 -19.06 -21.65 18.64
CA HIS A 281 -17.65 -21.33 18.91
C HIS A 281 -16.81 -21.09 17.62
N ARG A 282 -17.42 -20.91 16.45
CA ARG A 282 -16.66 -20.63 15.22
C ARG A 282 -16.00 -19.25 15.29
N GLU A 283 -14.67 -19.22 15.31
CA GLU A 283 -13.90 -17.98 15.20
C GLU A 283 -14.01 -17.38 13.79
N MET A 284 -14.08 -16.05 13.69
CA MET A 284 -14.10 -15.35 12.41
C MET A 284 -12.75 -15.45 11.69
N ILE A 285 -11.66 -15.46 12.45
CA ILE A 285 -10.29 -15.53 11.95
C ILE A 285 -9.81 -16.98 11.94
N THR A 286 -9.85 -17.61 10.77
CA THR A 286 -9.27 -18.95 10.59
C THR A 286 -7.73 -18.90 10.62
N PRO A 287 -7.04 -20.02 10.90
CA PRO A 287 -5.57 -20.06 10.88
C PRO A 287 -4.96 -19.61 9.54
N ALA A 288 -5.56 -20.01 8.42
CA ALA A 288 -5.12 -19.59 7.09
C ALA A 288 -5.31 -18.08 6.86
N LEU A 289 -6.46 -17.53 7.29
CA LEU A 289 -6.72 -16.09 7.23
C LEU A 289 -5.74 -15.31 8.11
N ARG A 290 -5.43 -15.83 9.30
CA ARG A 290 -4.47 -15.26 10.24
C ARG A 290 -3.09 -15.12 9.61
N GLU A 291 -2.60 -16.17 8.96
CA GLU A 291 -1.31 -16.14 8.26
C GLU A 291 -1.31 -15.11 7.13
N ALA A 292 -2.34 -15.09 6.30
CA ALA A 292 -2.45 -14.18 5.16
C ALA A 292 -2.49 -12.70 5.58
N LEU A 293 -3.35 -12.34 6.54
CA LEU A 293 -3.46 -10.96 7.01
C LEU A 293 -2.22 -10.52 7.80
N THR A 294 -1.58 -11.41 8.55
CA THR A 294 -0.33 -11.10 9.25
C THR A 294 0.77 -10.73 8.27
N LYS A 295 0.90 -11.44 7.13
CA LYS A 295 1.84 -11.09 6.04
C LYS A 295 1.57 -9.71 5.44
N GLN A 296 0.31 -9.26 5.43
CA GLN A 296 -0.10 -7.93 4.96
C GLN A 296 0.08 -6.82 6.02
N GLY A 297 0.65 -7.15 7.18
CA GLY A 297 0.96 -6.21 8.26
C GLY A 297 -0.17 -5.96 9.24
N TYR A 298 -1.26 -6.75 9.21
CA TYR A 298 -2.31 -6.66 10.23
C TYR A 298 -1.81 -7.24 11.57
N LYS A 299 -2.26 -6.63 12.67
CA LYS A 299 -2.20 -7.21 14.02
C LYS A 299 -3.60 -7.63 14.41
N LEU A 300 -3.84 -8.93 14.31
CA LEU A 300 -5.13 -9.54 14.58
C LEU A 300 -5.33 -9.67 16.08
N ILE A 301 -6.56 -9.40 16.52
CA ILE A 301 -6.96 -9.27 17.92
C ILE A 301 -8.09 -10.27 18.15
N GLY A 302 -7.89 -11.14 19.14
CA GLY A 302 -8.82 -12.22 19.45
C GLY A 302 -9.22 -13.06 18.24
N SER A 303 -10.52 -13.31 18.14
CA SER A 303 -11.18 -14.17 17.16
C SER A 303 -11.75 -13.43 15.95
N HIS A 304 -11.89 -12.09 15.97
CA HIS A 304 -12.57 -11.34 14.89
C HIS A 304 -12.06 -9.93 14.58
N SER A 305 -11.15 -9.37 15.37
CA SER A 305 -10.75 -7.96 15.29
C SER A 305 -9.35 -7.77 14.70
N GLY A 306 -8.99 -6.53 14.35
CA GLY A 306 -7.63 -6.21 13.92
C GLY A 306 -7.28 -4.73 13.93
N VAL A 307 -5.99 -4.45 14.03
CA VAL A 307 -5.40 -3.10 13.93
C VAL A 307 -4.25 -3.10 12.95
N LYS A 308 -4.03 -1.96 12.28
CA LYS A 308 -2.92 -1.77 11.35
C LYS A 308 -2.43 -0.32 11.43
N LEU A 309 -1.17 -0.08 11.08
CA LEU A 309 -0.71 1.28 10.86
C LEU A 309 -1.21 1.81 9.53
N CYS A 310 -1.78 3.01 9.58
CA CYS A 310 -2.12 3.76 8.38
C CYS A 310 -0.83 4.11 7.62
N ARG A 311 -0.92 4.11 6.28
CA ARG A 311 0.18 4.55 5.40
C ARG A 311 0.75 5.92 5.81
N TRP A 312 -0.14 6.85 6.18
CA TRP A 312 0.22 8.23 6.51
C TRP A 312 0.85 8.39 7.90
N THR A 313 0.74 7.39 8.78
CA THR A 313 1.42 7.41 10.10
C THR A 313 2.93 7.51 9.91
N LYS A 314 3.51 6.71 9.00
CA LYS A 314 4.96 6.75 8.70
C LYS A 314 5.39 8.13 8.18
N SER A 315 4.60 8.74 7.29
CA SER A 315 4.89 10.07 6.75
C SER A 315 4.90 11.13 7.85
N MET A 316 3.87 11.14 8.70
CA MET A 316 3.74 12.14 9.75
C MET A 316 4.76 11.95 10.89
N LEU A 317 5.13 10.70 11.22
CA LEU A 317 6.24 10.40 12.13
C LEU A 317 7.57 11.00 11.64
N ARG A 318 7.76 11.12 10.33
CA ARG A 318 8.95 11.73 9.72
C ARG A 318 8.83 13.23 9.49
N GLY A 319 7.74 13.84 9.95
CA GLY A 319 7.46 15.26 9.77
C GLY A 319 7.11 15.65 8.33
N ARG A 320 6.71 14.69 7.49
CA ARG A 320 6.38 14.88 6.06
C ARG A 320 4.88 15.18 5.82
N GLY A 321 4.12 15.44 6.88
CA GLY A 321 2.69 15.79 6.81
C GLY A 321 1.76 14.62 7.13
N GLY A 322 0.48 14.94 7.33
CA GLY A 322 -0.59 13.98 7.59
C GLY A 322 -1.41 13.63 6.35
N CYS A 323 -2.38 12.73 6.50
CA CYS A 323 -3.35 12.44 5.44
C CYS A 323 -4.31 13.63 5.22
N TYR A 324 -5.21 13.51 4.24
CA TYR A 324 -6.21 14.54 3.97
C TYR A 324 -7.06 14.92 5.20
N LYS A 325 -7.26 13.99 6.15
CA LYS A 325 -8.01 14.25 7.39
C LYS A 325 -7.29 15.25 8.30
N HIS A 326 -5.97 15.36 8.19
CA HIS A 326 -5.22 16.40 8.88
C HIS A 326 -5.62 17.79 8.36
N THR A 327 -5.72 17.94 7.05
CA THR A 327 -6.10 19.21 6.41
C THR A 327 -7.54 19.60 6.72
N PHE A 328 -8.48 18.65 6.68
CA PHE A 328 -9.91 18.97 6.86
C PHE A 328 -10.34 19.03 8.33
N TYR A 329 -9.76 18.20 9.19
CA TYR A 329 -10.25 17.99 10.56
C TYR A 329 -9.16 18.15 11.62
N GLY A 330 -7.93 18.51 11.25
CA GLY A 330 -6.80 18.63 12.19
C GLY A 330 -6.28 17.29 12.73
N ILE A 331 -6.75 16.16 12.21
CA ILE A 331 -6.40 14.82 12.73
C ILE A 331 -4.93 14.50 12.48
N GLU A 332 -4.19 14.22 13.55
CA GLU A 332 -2.78 13.85 13.48
C GLU A 332 -2.62 12.36 13.14
N SER A 333 -2.17 12.05 11.92
CA SER A 333 -2.05 10.68 11.40
C SER A 333 -1.08 9.79 12.17
N HIS A 334 -0.03 10.35 12.80
CA HIS A 334 0.87 9.57 13.66
C HIS A 334 0.25 9.20 15.01
N ARG A 335 -0.91 9.77 15.35
CA ARG A 335 -1.69 9.47 16.57
C ARG A 335 -3.04 8.83 16.25
N CYS A 336 -3.24 8.41 15.00
CA CYS A 336 -4.44 7.75 14.53
C CYS A 336 -4.22 6.24 14.51
N MET A 337 -5.00 5.52 15.31
CA MET A 337 -5.09 4.07 15.31
C MET A 337 -6.16 3.64 14.31
N GLU A 338 -5.78 2.89 13.28
CA GLU A 338 -6.72 2.33 12.31
C GLU A 338 -7.07 0.89 12.70
N ALA A 339 -8.33 0.65 13.05
CA ALA A 339 -8.79 -0.61 13.61
C ALA A 339 -10.13 -1.05 13.01
N THR A 340 -10.49 -2.30 13.24
CA THR A 340 -11.82 -2.83 13.02
C THR A 340 -12.17 -3.88 14.09
N PRO A 341 -13.37 -3.81 14.70
CA PRO A 341 -13.89 -4.85 15.56
C PRO A 341 -14.58 -5.97 14.76
N SER A 342 -14.67 -5.87 13.43
CA SER A 342 -15.27 -6.91 12.58
C SER A 342 -14.55 -6.97 11.24
N LEU A 343 -13.88 -8.08 10.94
CA LEU A 343 -13.29 -8.32 9.62
C LEU A 343 -14.32 -8.76 8.57
N ALA A 344 -15.51 -9.17 9.03
CA ALA A 344 -16.62 -9.60 8.19
C ALA A 344 -17.38 -8.40 7.61
N CYS A 345 -18.07 -8.61 6.49
CA CYS A 345 -18.94 -7.61 5.87
C CYS A 345 -19.99 -8.30 5.02
N ALA A 346 -21.18 -7.70 4.91
CA ALA A 346 -22.25 -8.21 4.07
C ALA A 346 -21.96 -8.07 2.56
N ASN A 347 -21.10 -7.12 2.18
CA ASN A 347 -20.83 -6.80 0.78
C ASN A 347 -19.52 -7.39 0.24
N LYS A 348 -19.55 -7.75 -1.05
CA LYS A 348 -18.39 -8.11 -1.87
C LYS A 348 -18.11 -7.04 -2.92
N CYS A 349 -17.77 -5.83 -2.49
CA CYS A 349 -17.51 -4.72 -3.40
C CYS A 349 -16.30 -5.01 -4.31
N VAL A 350 -16.40 -4.67 -5.60
CA VAL A 350 -15.32 -4.87 -6.60
C VAL A 350 -14.04 -4.08 -6.30
N PHE A 351 -14.14 -3.02 -5.48
CA PHE A 351 -13.03 -2.15 -5.09
C PHE A 351 -12.53 -2.40 -3.66
N CYS A 352 -13.20 -3.26 -2.89
CA CYS A 352 -12.76 -3.60 -1.54
C CYS A 352 -11.48 -4.44 -1.65
N TRP A 353 -10.41 -3.98 -1.03
CA TRP A 353 -9.08 -4.63 -1.01
C TRP A 353 -9.07 -5.90 -0.13
N ARG A 354 -9.90 -6.88 -0.50
CA ARG A 354 -10.11 -8.15 0.18
C ARG A 354 -10.01 -9.23 -0.88
N HIS A 355 -8.90 -9.95 -0.91
CA HIS A 355 -8.65 -11.01 -1.89
C HIS A 355 -9.47 -12.27 -1.56
N HIS A 356 -10.80 -12.24 -1.67
CA HIS A 356 -11.71 -13.37 -1.38
C HIS A 356 -11.55 -14.08 0.00
N THR A 357 -10.64 -13.60 0.85
CA THR A 357 -10.21 -14.23 2.10
C THR A 357 -11.00 -13.74 3.31
N ASN A 358 -11.58 -12.54 3.23
CA ASN A 358 -12.33 -11.98 4.34
C ASN A 358 -13.71 -12.66 4.47
N PRO A 359 -14.18 -12.91 5.71
CA PRO A 359 -15.48 -13.50 5.94
C PRO A 359 -16.60 -12.62 5.40
N VAL A 360 -17.67 -13.26 4.92
CA VAL A 360 -18.89 -12.58 4.49
C VAL A 360 -20.04 -13.11 5.33
N GLY A 361 -20.89 -12.19 5.77
CA GLY A 361 -22.09 -12.48 6.53
C GLY A 361 -22.97 -11.24 6.60
N THR A 362 -24.28 -11.46 6.63
CA THR A 362 -25.30 -10.42 6.81
C THR A 362 -25.68 -10.22 8.28
N GLU A 363 -25.28 -11.14 9.14
CA GLU A 363 -25.55 -11.14 10.58
C GLU A 363 -24.35 -11.68 11.37
N TRP A 364 -24.28 -11.37 12.66
CA TRP A 364 -23.21 -11.86 13.53
C TRP A 364 -23.43 -13.31 13.92
N ARG A 365 -22.44 -14.17 13.62
CA ARG A 365 -22.50 -15.63 13.88
C ARG A 365 -21.19 -16.22 14.41
N TRP A 366 -20.30 -15.37 14.90
CA TRP A 366 -18.96 -15.76 15.33
C TRP A 366 -18.83 -15.63 16.83
N LYS A 367 -17.83 -16.35 17.37
CA LYS A 367 -17.35 -16.08 18.73
C LYS A 367 -17.09 -14.58 18.89
N MET A 368 -17.65 -14.00 19.94
CA MET A 368 -17.56 -12.57 20.23
C MET A 368 -16.56 -12.33 21.35
N ASP A 369 -15.58 -11.47 21.08
CA ASP A 369 -14.62 -11.00 22.07
C ASP A 369 -15.16 -9.73 22.77
N PRO A 370 -14.87 -9.53 24.07
CA PRO A 370 -15.30 -8.33 24.79
C PRO A 370 -14.62 -7.05 24.28
N PRO A 371 -15.32 -5.90 24.27
CA PRO A 371 -14.81 -4.65 23.70
C PRO A 371 -13.63 -4.08 24.49
N GLU A 372 -13.54 -4.34 25.80
CA GLU A 372 -12.39 -3.97 26.63
C GLU A 372 -11.11 -4.67 26.18
N ILE A 373 -11.20 -5.97 25.91
CA ILE A 373 -10.06 -6.76 25.42
C ILE A 373 -9.64 -6.28 24.04
N ILE A 374 -10.62 -6.05 23.15
CA ILE A 374 -10.34 -5.55 21.79
C ILE A 374 -9.61 -4.21 21.86
N LEU A 375 -10.08 -3.27 22.69
CA LEU A 375 -9.47 -1.95 22.80
C LEU A 375 -8.06 -2.02 23.41
N GLN A 376 -7.89 -2.80 24.48
CA GLN A 376 -6.60 -2.96 25.14
C GLN A 376 -5.56 -3.55 24.18
N GLU A 377 -5.91 -4.62 23.47
CA GLU A 377 -5.01 -5.23 22.48
C GLU A 377 -4.78 -4.32 21.27
N ALA A 378 -5.78 -3.58 20.81
CA ALA A 378 -5.64 -2.62 19.71
C ALA A 378 -4.61 -1.54 20.04
N LEU A 379 -4.70 -0.95 21.23
CA LEU A 379 -3.76 0.07 21.71
C LEU A 379 -2.37 -0.50 21.89
N GLN A 380 -2.26 -1.68 22.51
CA GLN A 380 -0.97 -2.33 22.73
C GLN A 380 -0.28 -2.67 21.39
N ASN A 381 -1.03 -3.22 20.44
CA ASN A 381 -0.53 -3.53 19.11
C ASN A 381 -0.16 -2.27 18.31
N HIS A 382 -0.97 -1.22 18.37
CA HIS A 382 -0.65 0.08 17.77
C HIS A 382 0.65 0.64 18.33
N GLN A 383 0.80 0.69 19.66
CA GLN A 383 2.02 1.13 20.33
C GLN A 383 3.24 0.29 19.93
N ASN A 384 3.09 -1.04 19.86
CA ASN A 384 4.17 -1.93 19.46
C ASN A 384 4.61 -1.66 18.02
N MET A 385 3.67 -1.40 17.11
CA MET A 385 4.01 -1.01 15.74
C MET A 385 4.70 0.36 15.67
N ILE A 386 4.27 1.34 16.47
CA ILE A 386 4.98 2.64 16.56
C ILE A 386 6.39 2.47 17.09
N LYS A 387 6.60 1.64 18.13
CA LYS A 387 7.93 1.35 18.69
C LYS A 387 8.92 0.80 17.66
N GLN A 388 8.45 0.09 16.64
CA GLN A 388 9.31 -0.42 15.54
C GLN A 388 9.92 0.72 14.71
N PHE A 389 9.39 1.94 14.77
CA PHE A 389 9.98 3.12 14.10
C PHE A 389 11.12 3.77 14.89
N ARG A 390 11.47 3.24 16.08
CA ARG A 390 12.59 3.75 16.87
C ARG A 390 13.90 3.57 16.08
N GLY A 391 14.60 4.68 15.84
CA GLY A 391 15.87 4.68 15.10
C GLY A 391 15.73 4.62 13.58
N VAL A 392 14.50 4.59 13.03
CA VAL A 392 14.30 4.66 11.58
C VAL A 392 14.72 6.06 11.08
N PRO A 393 15.56 6.16 10.03
CA PRO A 393 16.05 7.44 9.52
C PRO A 393 14.93 8.43 9.20
N GLY A 394 15.04 9.65 9.72
CA GLY A 394 14.10 10.74 9.49
C GLY A 394 12.85 10.74 10.40
N VAL A 395 12.66 9.74 11.26
CA VAL A 395 11.60 9.80 12.29
C VAL A 395 11.96 10.87 13.33
N ARG A 396 11.03 11.80 13.57
CA ARG A 396 11.24 12.89 14.54
C ARG A 396 11.02 12.37 15.96
N PRO A 397 11.94 12.62 16.92
CA PRO A 397 11.78 12.16 18.29
C PRO A 397 10.47 12.62 18.94
N GLU A 398 10.10 13.90 18.75
CA GLU A 398 8.84 14.47 19.26
C GLU A 398 7.61 13.73 18.72
N ARG A 399 7.56 13.48 17.40
CA ARG A 399 6.44 12.77 16.77
C ARG A 399 6.39 11.30 17.15
N PHE A 400 7.55 10.68 17.35
CA PHE A 400 7.64 9.31 17.84
C PHE A 400 7.03 9.18 19.24
N GLU A 401 7.40 10.07 20.17
CA GLU A 401 6.84 10.07 21.53
C GLU A 401 5.33 10.37 21.53
N GLU A 402 4.87 11.33 20.71
CA GLU A 402 3.44 11.60 20.53
C GLU A 402 2.67 10.39 19.98
N GLY A 403 3.27 9.67 19.03
CA GLY A 403 2.67 8.52 18.36
C GLY A 403 2.49 7.30 19.26
N LEU A 404 3.21 7.21 20.37
CA LEU A 404 2.99 6.17 21.38
C LEU A 404 1.62 6.31 22.08
N THR A 405 0.98 7.48 22.00
CA THR A 405 -0.35 7.71 22.56
C THR A 405 -1.34 8.06 21.46
N ALA A 406 -2.17 7.07 21.09
CA ALA A 406 -3.27 7.27 20.16
C ALA A 406 -4.25 8.33 20.70
N LYS A 407 -4.70 9.23 19.81
CA LYS A 407 -5.73 10.25 20.07
C LYS A 407 -6.96 10.10 19.20
N HIS A 408 -6.82 9.37 18.10
CA HIS A 408 -7.91 9.13 17.17
C HIS A 408 -7.99 7.64 16.86
N CYS A 409 -9.19 7.09 16.78
CA CYS A 409 -9.45 5.74 16.31
C CYS A 409 -10.29 5.80 15.04
N ALA A 410 -9.72 5.36 13.93
CA ALA A 410 -10.42 5.20 12.67
C ALA A 410 -10.93 3.75 12.60
N LEU A 411 -12.23 3.58 12.81
CA LEU A 411 -12.95 2.33 12.64
C LEU A 411 -13.28 2.16 11.16
N SER A 412 -12.24 1.84 10.37
CA SER A 412 -12.31 1.85 8.91
C SER A 412 -11.27 0.94 8.24
N LEU A 413 -10.67 0.01 8.99
CA LEU A 413 -9.55 -0.79 8.48
C LEU A 413 -9.98 -1.74 7.33
N VAL A 414 -10.86 -2.68 7.65
CA VAL A 414 -11.47 -3.64 6.72
C VAL A 414 -12.71 -4.23 7.41
N GLY A 415 -13.57 -4.90 6.65
CA GLY A 415 -14.83 -5.43 7.19
C GLY A 415 -15.92 -4.37 7.24
N GLU A 416 -16.86 -4.56 8.14
CA GLU A 416 -17.97 -3.66 8.45
C GLU A 416 -18.02 -3.51 9.98
N PRO A 417 -17.41 -2.46 10.54
CA PRO A 417 -17.27 -2.30 11.99
C PRO A 417 -18.60 -2.31 12.74
N ILE A 418 -19.66 -1.76 12.14
CA ILE A 418 -20.97 -1.67 12.80
C ILE A 418 -21.63 -3.04 13.01
N MET A 419 -21.18 -4.06 12.25
CA MET A 419 -21.64 -5.44 12.39
C MET A 419 -21.25 -6.06 13.75
N TYR A 420 -20.29 -5.47 14.46
CA TYR A 420 -19.93 -5.92 15.80
C TYR A 420 -21.04 -5.54 16.80
N PRO A 421 -21.68 -6.50 17.49
CA PRO A 421 -22.86 -6.23 18.32
C PRO A 421 -22.63 -5.19 19.43
N GLU A 422 -21.40 -5.12 19.97
CA GLU A 422 -21.06 -4.18 21.04
C GLU A 422 -20.31 -2.93 20.54
N ILE A 423 -20.51 -2.53 19.28
CA ILE A 423 -19.86 -1.35 18.68
C ILE A 423 -20.07 -0.07 19.51
N ASN A 424 -21.28 0.10 20.03
CA ASN A 424 -21.66 1.22 20.89
C ASN A 424 -20.85 1.25 22.20
N ALA A 425 -20.67 0.09 22.84
CA ALA A 425 -19.85 -0.03 24.04
C ALA A 425 -18.38 0.26 23.72
N PHE A 426 -17.89 -0.26 22.60
CA PHE A 426 -16.53 -0.03 22.12
C PHE A 426 -16.24 1.48 21.88
N ILE A 427 -17.18 2.20 21.24
CA ILE A 427 -17.06 3.66 21.02
C ILE A 427 -17.03 4.41 22.35
N ARG A 428 -17.90 4.06 23.31
CA ARG A 428 -17.88 4.67 24.65
C ARG A 428 -16.56 4.41 25.39
N LEU A 429 -15.97 3.23 25.23
CA LEU A 429 -14.64 2.92 25.82
C LEU A 429 -13.54 3.79 25.22
N LEU A 430 -13.54 4.01 23.90
CA LEU A 430 -12.61 4.95 23.25
C LEU A 430 -12.74 6.36 23.84
N HIS A 431 -13.96 6.86 23.97
CA HIS A 431 -14.21 8.22 24.50
C HIS A 431 -13.82 8.35 25.98
N ARG A 432 -14.04 7.31 26.79
CA ARG A 432 -13.55 7.26 28.19
C ARG A 432 -12.03 7.39 28.27
N GLN A 433 -11.30 6.86 27.29
CA GLN A 433 -9.84 7.03 27.19
C GLN A 433 -9.42 8.32 26.46
N ARG A 434 -10.35 9.23 26.17
CA ARG A 434 -10.14 10.47 25.42
C ARG A 434 -9.55 10.24 24.02
N ILE A 435 -10.03 9.19 23.34
CA ILE A 435 -9.71 8.88 21.95
C ILE A 435 -10.95 9.22 21.12
N SER A 436 -10.83 10.16 20.18
CA SER A 436 -11.94 10.47 19.26
C SER A 436 -12.16 9.30 18.30
N SER A 437 -13.40 8.94 17.99
CA SER A 437 -13.74 7.82 17.10
C SER A 437 -14.29 8.29 15.76
N PHE A 438 -13.89 7.63 14.67
CA PHE A 438 -14.43 7.84 13.33
C PHE A 438 -14.92 6.51 12.79
N LEU A 439 -16.24 6.30 12.78
CA LEU A 439 -16.87 5.09 12.24
C LEU A 439 -17.14 5.25 10.75
N VAL A 440 -16.64 4.33 9.94
CA VAL A 440 -16.97 4.23 8.52
C VAL A 440 -17.81 2.99 8.31
N THR A 441 -19.03 3.16 7.82
CA THR A 441 -19.98 2.08 7.56
C THR A 441 -20.59 2.20 6.18
N ASN A 442 -20.97 1.08 5.59
CA ASN A 442 -21.74 1.03 4.35
C ASN A 442 -23.26 1.28 4.53
N ALA A 443 -23.70 1.49 5.78
CA ALA A 443 -25.08 1.81 6.17
C ALA A 443 -26.14 0.73 5.88
N GLN A 444 -25.75 -0.55 5.83
CA GLN A 444 -26.70 -1.67 5.72
C GLN A 444 -27.36 -2.07 7.05
N PHE A 445 -26.93 -1.47 8.16
CA PHE A 445 -27.32 -1.77 9.53
C PHE A 445 -27.90 -0.51 10.19
N PRO A 446 -29.10 -0.05 9.78
CA PRO A 446 -29.64 1.26 10.17
C PRO A 446 -30.10 1.32 11.63
N GLU A 447 -30.50 0.21 12.22
CA GLU A 447 -30.90 0.13 13.62
C GLU A 447 -29.70 0.43 14.52
N GLU A 448 -28.58 -0.21 14.22
CA GLU A 448 -27.30 -0.01 14.91
C GLU A 448 -26.79 1.43 14.73
N ILE A 449 -27.03 2.07 13.58
CA ILE A 449 -26.71 3.51 13.39
C ILE A 449 -27.56 4.39 14.30
N SER A 450 -28.85 4.10 14.42
CA SER A 450 -29.80 4.90 15.19
C SER A 450 -29.44 4.88 16.67
N ASP A 451 -29.08 3.70 17.20
CA ASP A 451 -28.62 3.52 18.57
C ASP A 451 -27.28 4.22 18.87
N ASN A 452 -26.45 4.48 17.85
CA ASN A 452 -25.21 5.26 18.01
C ASN A 452 -25.48 6.77 18.19
N GLY A 453 -26.67 7.26 17.80
CA GLY A 453 -27.05 8.68 17.85
C GLY A 453 -27.66 9.13 19.19
N GLU A 454 -28.26 8.21 19.93
CA GLU A 454 -28.81 8.47 21.27
C GLU A 454 -27.70 8.35 22.32
N GLY A 455 -26.80 9.34 22.34
CA GLY A 455 -26.10 9.65 23.57
C GLY A 455 -27.15 9.90 24.65
N GLN A 456 -27.27 9.02 25.64
CA GLN A 456 -27.97 9.31 26.88
C GLN A 456 -27.36 10.58 27.47
N GLY A 457 -27.96 11.72 27.14
CA GLY A 457 -27.65 13.01 27.72
C GLY A 457 -27.98 12.93 29.19
N ASN A 458 -26.96 12.78 30.02
CA ASN A 458 -27.09 12.98 31.45
C ASN A 458 -27.35 14.48 31.66
N GLU A 459 -28.58 14.86 32.05
CA GLU A 459 -29.08 16.24 32.22
C GLU A 459 -28.34 17.09 33.28
N ASN A 460 -27.11 16.73 33.70
CA ASN A 460 -26.37 17.41 34.77
C ASN A 460 -24.96 17.87 34.36
N SER A 461 -24.73 18.27 33.10
CA SER A 461 -23.46 18.91 32.69
C SER A 461 -23.73 20.23 31.94
N PRO A 462 -23.06 21.34 32.29
CA PRO A 462 -23.28 22.61 31.61
C PRO A 462 -22.76 22.53 30.15
N PRO A 463 -23.37 23.26 29.21
CA PRO A 463 -23.06 23.12 27.80
C PRO A 463 -21.65 23.64 27.49
N SER A 464 -20.80 22.77 26.93
CA SER A 464 -19.58 23.19 26.24
C SER A 464 -19.94 23.63 24.82
N SER A 465 -19.45 24.80 24.44
CA SER A 465 -19.80 25.58 23.26
C SER A 465 -19.21 25.06 21.93
N ASP A 466 -19.44 23.80 21.58
CA ASP A 466 -19.07 23.29 20.25
C ASP A 466 -20.26 22.52 19.66
N GLU A 467 -21.04 23.24 18.84
CA GLU A 467 -22.20 22.73 18.12
C GLU A 467 -21.79 21.68 17.07
N PHE A 468 -22.49 20.54 17.07
CA PHE A 468 -22.45 19.52 16.04
C PHE A 468 -23.02 20.08 14.72
N SER A 469 -22.19 20.23 13.68
CA SER A 469 -22.67 20.48 12.32
C SER A 469 -22.94 19.16 11.61
N THR A 470 -24.20 18.76 11.49
CA THR A 470 -24.64 17.74 10.53
C THR A 470 -24.87 18.40 9.17
N SER A 471 -23.98 18.19 8.20
CA SER A 471 -24.17 18.70 6.84
C SER A 471 -25.04 17.75 6.01
N SER A 472 -26.36 17.86 6.18
CA SER A 472 -27.31 17.36 5.18
C SER A 472 -27.40 18.38 4.04
N GLY A 473 -26.66 18.17 2.97
CA GLY A 473 -26.74 18.98 1.76
C GLY A 473 -28.09 18.80 1.06
N LYS A 474 -29.07 19.67 1.36
CA LYS A 474 -30.16 19.94 0.44
C LYS A 474 -29.67 20.92 -0.61
N LYS A 475 -29.75 20.51 -1.87
CA LYS A 475 -29.74 21.40 -3.03
C LYS A 475 -30.97 22.30 -2.93
N ASP A 476 -30.75 23.60 -2.88
CA ASP A 476 -31.75 24.57 -3.30
C ASP A 476 -31.15 25.38 -4.45
N ASP A 477 -31.94 25.46 -5.51
CA ASP A 477 -31.67 26.12 -6.78
C ASP A 477 -31.48 27.63 -6.62
N LEU A 478 -30.46 28.18 -7.31
CA LEU A 478 -30.50 29.41 -8.14
C LEU A 478 -29.14 29.67 -8.80
#